data_AF-A0A956L5M7-F1
#
_entry.id   AF-A0A956L5M7-F1
#
_cell.length_a   1.000
_cell.length_b   1.000
_cell.length_c   1.000
_cell.angle_alpha   90.00
_cell.angle_beta   90.00
_cell.angle_gamma   90.00
#
_symmetry.space_group_name_H-M   'P 1'
#
loop_
_entity.id
_entity.type
_entity.pdbx_description
1 polymer ?
#
loop_
_entity_poly.entity_id
_entity_poly.type
_entity_poly.pdbx_seq_one_letter_code
_entity_poly.pdbx_strand_id
1 'polypeptide(L)'
;SLAEPVVSSGGRLHGRVALSNTDTCQYRALRVTLVAVETVPALISTLTQHDRVARWTVPIEDPTEDEPFDFALAMPTGLAPGFRTRSLSLEWFLEVRVDVAWALDLTLWIPLVIRPPRREDRSGEAPAPLAVGSQRLALVWREAAREAGYEYVDGELRGEIGRGRAVVRREHRGRRGLQLVGELVFDPLELGLRADGGQLGCRDPEQQAVLRAHTDALVKRRPVVDADDEHIRCTADDSGTRVEPVAQLAKEIAALGRAFEAAWSQLPAPRDMAPHVPAFRAAARRLGGRLELANMGIHGVRDDIPFSLRTRWSDDGTRARTELEVCPTLPIDGRWHQRWDGADALAPVPPGLQPLLDQARGLCIDAASIRLVFAPGEDDLDPLVARLEGLLMVGRRLGGHGPSYR
;
A
#
# COMPACT_ATOMS: atom_id res chain seq x y z
N SER A 1 30.42 8.59 -40.56
CA SER A 1 30.54 7.56 -39.50
C SER A 1 30.70 8.24 -38.15
N LEU A 2 30.38 7.53 -37.05
CA LEU A 2 30.68 8.00 -35.70
C LEU A 2 32.01 7.39 -35.24
N ALA A 3 32.76 8.12 -34.41
CA ALA A 3 33.96 7.58 -33.78
C ALA A 3 33.60 6.43 -32.83
N GLU A 4 32.57 6.64 -32.00
CA GLU A 4 31.93 5.61 -31.18
C GLU A 4 30.41 5.88 -31.15
N PRO A 5 29.55 4.85 -31.27
CA PRO A 5 28.10 5.01 -31.14
C PRO A 5 27.65 5.11 -29.68
N VAL A 6 28.58 5.36 -28.76
CA VAL A 6 28.36 5.39 -27.31
C VAL A 6 28.70 6.78 -26.80
N VAL A 7 27.78 7.42 -26.10
CA VAL A 7 28.00 8.78 -25.58
C VAL A 7 27.40 8.96 -24.19
N SER A 8 28.08 9.69 -23.32
CA SER A 8 27.57 10.03 -21.99
C SER A 8 26.59 11.21 -22.06
N SER A 9 25.58 11.23 -21.19
CA SER A 9 24.76 12.43 -21.00
C SER A 9 25.63 13.62 -20.58
N GLY A 10 25.44 14.77 -21.23
CA GLY A 10 26.29 15.96 -21.06
C GLY A 10 27.66 15.87 -21.73
N GLY A 11 28.00 14.75 -22.38
CA GLY A 11 29.27 14.55 -23.07
C GLY A 11 29.34 15.22 -24.45
N ARG A 12 30.41 14.92 -25.19
CA ARG A 12 30.56 15.32 -26.60
C ARG A 12 30.50 14.10 -27.49
N LEU A 13 29.77 14.21 -28.59
CA LEU A 13 29.72 13.23 -29.66
C LEU A 13 30.60 13.70 -30.82
N HIS A 14 31.54 12.87 -31.25
CA HIS A 14 32.41 13.14 -32.39
C HIS A 14 32.05 12.22 -33.56
N GLY A 15 32.04 12.79 -34.76
CA GLY A 15 31.80 12.04 -35.98
C GLY A 15 32.49 12.67 -37.17
N ARG A 16 32.50 11.93 -38.28
CA ARG A 16 33.03 12.36 -39.57
C ARG A 16 31.97 12.14 -40.63
N VAL A 17 31.89 13.03 -41.62
CA VAL A 17 31.02 12.87 -42.80
C VAL A 17 31.87 13.04 -44.04
N ALA A 18 31.79 12.07 -44.95
CA ALA A 18 32.27 12.23 -46.32
C ALA A 18 31.05 12.45 -47.21
N LEU A 19 31.19 13.31 -48.21
CA LEU A 19 30.16 13.63 -49.19
C LEU A 19 30.67 13.16 -50.55
N SER A 20 29.79 12.58 -51.36
CA SER A 20 30.08 12.18 -52.74
C SER A 20 29.32 13.06 -53.72
N ASN A 21 29.78 13.16 -54.96
CA ASN A 21 29.18 13.99 -56.01
C ASN A 21 29.15 15.50 -55.68
N THR A 22 30.13 16.01 -54.94
CA THR A 22 30.22 17.44 -54.56
C THR A 22 30.33 18.36 -55.78
N ASP A 23 30.79 17.85 -56.92
CA ASP A 23 30.84 18.56 -58.21
C ASP A 23 29.46 18.84 -58.82
N THR A 24 28.44 18.05 -58.46
CA THR A 24 27.08 18.15 -59.02
C THR A 24 26.02 18.55 -57.99
N CYS A 25 26.30 18.33 -56.70
CA CYS A 25 25.40 18.62 -55.60
C CYS A 25 25.94 19.78 -54.76
N GLN A 26 25.15 20.85 -54.63
CA GLN A 26 25.49 21.97 -53.75
C GLN A 26 25.02 21.68 -52.32
N TYR A 27 25.90 21.07 -51.53
CA TYR A 27 25.70 20.81 -50.10
C TYR A 27 25.81 22.10 -49.28
N ARG A 28 24.85 22.35 -48.38
CA ARG A 28 24.81 23.58 -47.58
C ARG A 28 25.12 23.36 -46.11
N ALA A 29 24.49 22.34 -45.52
CA ALA A 29 24.64 22.04 -44.11
C ALA A 29 24.28 20.59 -43.81
N LEU A 30 24.85 20.08 -42.72
CA LEU A 30 24.43 18.85 -42.08
C LEU A 30 23.49 19.20 -40.92
N ARG A 31 22.25 18.73 -40.97
CA ARG A 31 21.30 18.84 -39.87
C ARG A 31 21.29 17.54 -39.08
N VAL A 32 21.71 17.61 -37.82
CA VAL A 32 21.74 16.45 -36.94
C VAL A 32 20.67 16.63 -35.87
N THR A 33 19.83 15.62 -35.66
CA THR A 33 18.79 15.63 -34.63
C THR A 33 18.94 14.39 -33.75
N LEU A 34 19.00 14.58 -32.44
CA LEU A 34 18.90 13.50 -31.47
C LEU A 34 17.42 13.15 -31.28
N VAL A 35 17.07 11.89 -31.53
CA VAL A 35 15.70 11.38 -31.45
C VAL A 35 15.64 10.28 -30.41
N ALA A 36 14.70 10.40 -29.48
CA ALA A 36 14.26 9.32 -28.62
C ALA A 36 13.11 8.57 -29.30
N VAL A 37 13.24 7.26 -29.42
CA VAL A 37 12.20 6.38 -29.96
C VAL A 37 11.68 5.53 -28.83
N GLU A 38 10.45 5.82 -28.41
CA GLU A 38 9.75 5.06 -27.39
C GLU A 38 8.78 4.10 -28.06
N THR A 39 8.86 2.82 -27.68
CA THR A 39 8.04 1.75 -28.25
C THR A 39 7.26 1.07 -27.14
N VAL A 40 5.93 1.18 -27.21
CA VAL A 40 4.99 0.60 -26.25
C VAL A 40 4.16 -0.48 -26.96
N PRO A 41 4.23 -1.76 -26.53
CA PRO A 41 3.31 -2.79 -27.01
C PRO A 41 1.88 -2.43 -26.61
N ALA A 42 0.97 -2.39 -27.59
CA ALA A 42 -0.47 -2.29 -27.41
C ALA A 42 -1.13 -3.65 -27.68
N LEU A 43 -2.43 -3.80 -27.36
CA LEU A 43 -3.13 -5.08 -27.42
C LEU A 43 -3.09 -5.78 -28.80
N ILE A 44 -3.04 -5.00 -29.89
CA ILE A 44 -3.05 -5.50 -31.28
C ILE A 44 -1.96 -4.86 -32.16
N SER A 45 -1.15 -3.97 -31.61
CA SER A 45 -0.16 -3.20 -32.37
C SER A 45 0.99 -2.75 -31.49
N THR A 46 1.95 -2.04 -32.07
CA THR A 46 3.01 -1.36 -31.33
C THR A 46 2.84 0.14 -31.55
N LEU A 47 2.77 0.91 -30.47
CA LEU A 47 2.80 2.37 -30.54
C LEU A 47 4.26 2.81 -30.47
N THR A 48 4.74 3.45 -31.53
CA THR A 48 6.09 4.03 -31.59
C THR A 48 5.98 5.55 -31.61
N GLN A 49 6.60 6.21 -30.63
CA GLN A 49 6.66 7.66 -30.52
C GLN A 49 8.10 8.14 -30.78
N HIS A 50 8.26 9.17 -31.60
CA HIS A 50 9.55 9.76 -31.95
C HIS A 50 9.63 11.18 -31.40
N ASP A 51 10.45 11.39 -30.37
CA ASP A 51 10.64 12.69 -29.75
C ASP A 51 11.99 13.28 -30.14
N ARG A 52 11.96 14.46 -30.77
CA ARG A 52 13.17 15.20 -31.17
C ARG A 52 13.71 15.98 -29.98
N VAL A 53 14.77 15.48 -29.37
CA VAL A 53 15.30 15.98 -28.09
C VAL A 53 16.26 17.15 -28.28
N ALA A 54 17.10 17.11 -29.31
CA ALA A 54 18.05 18.18 -29.61
C ALA A 54 18.33 18.25 -31.11
N ARG A 55 18.73 19.42 -31.60
CA ARG A 55 19.04 19.67 -33.01
C ARG A 55 20.28 20.53 -33.14
N TRP A 56 21.13 20.16 -34.08
CA TRP A 56 22.33 20.89 -34.47
C TRP A 56 22.34 21.12 -35.97
N THR A 57 23.01 22.20 -36.37
CA THR A 57 23.32 22.50 -37.77
C THR A 57 24.81 22.68 -37.86
N VAL A 58 25.47 21.81 -38.63
CA VAL A 58 26.90 21.87 -38.90
C VAL A 58 27.05 22.46 -40.31
N PRO A 59 27.63 23.66 -40.47
CA PRO A 59 27.88 24.22 -41.79
C PRO A 59 28.86 23.31 -42.54
N ILE A 60 28.66 23.21 -43.86
CA ILE A 60 29.58 22.51 -44.76
C ILE A 60 30.29 23.60 -45.55
N GLU A 61 31.56 23.83 -45.25
CA GLU A 61 32.41 24.82 -45.93
C GLU A 61 33.28 24.08 -46.95
N ASP A 62 33.22 24.49 -48.22
CA ASP A 62 34.01 23.97 -49.34
C ASP A 62 34.15 22.43 -49.36
N PRO A 63 33.04 21.69 -49.56
CA PRO A 63 33.09 20.23 -49.53
C PRO A 63 33.90 19.68 -50.70
N THR A 64 34.99 18.99 -50.39
CA THR A 64 35.78 18.21 -51.35
C THR A 64 35.24 16.79 -51.46
N GLU A 65 35.21 16.24 -52.67
CA GLU A 65 34.69 14.90 -52.91
C GLU A 65 35.53 13.86 -52.13
N ASP A 66 34.84 12.96 -51.44
CA ASP A 66 35.43 11.87 -50.65
C ASP A 66 36.36 12.28 -49.49
N GLU A 67 36.53 13.58 -49.22
CA GLU A 67 37.28 14.05 -48.06
C GLU A 67 36.35 14.16 -46.83
N PRO A 68 36.60 13.36 -45.77
CA PRO A 68 35.76 13.40 -44.59
C PRO A 68 36.06 14.62 -43.71
N PHE A 69 35.04 15.45 -43.45
CA PHE A 69 35.13 16.53 -42.46
C PHE A 69 34.58 16.10 -41.10
N ASP A 70 35.12 16.71 -40.04
CA ASP A 70 34.82 16.36 -38.66
C ASP A 70 33.72 17.26 -38.08
N PHE A 71 32.91 16.69 -37.19
CA PHE A 71 31.95 17.45 -36.39
C PHE A 71 31.97 17.00 -34.93
N ALA A 72 31.63 17.92 -34.02
CA ALA A 72 31.53 17.66 -32.60
C ALA A 72 30.25 18.29 -32.02
N LEU A 73 29.38 17.46 -31.44
CA LEU A 73 28.09 17.88 -30.88
C LEU A 73 28.14 17.82 -29.36
N ALA A 74 27.68 18.86 -28.67
CA ALA A 74 27.48 18.84 -27.23
C ALA A 74 26.14 18.17 -26.90
N MET A 75 26.17 17.05 -26.18
CA MET A 75 24.96 16.30 -25.83
C MET A 75 24.22 16.97 -24.67
N PRO A 76 22.87 16.96 -24.68
CA PRO A 76 22.09 17.42 -23.55
C PRO A 76 22.45 16.70 -22.23
N THR A 77 22.32 17.42 -21.12
CA THR A 77 22.35 16.83 -19.78
C THR A 77 21.02 16.17 -19.45
N GLY A 78 21.02 15.14 -18.61
CA GLY A 78 19.79 14.46 -18.16
C GLY A 78 19.20 13.47 -19.16
N LEU A 79 19.96 13.04 -20.17
CA LEU A 79 19.54 11.99 -21.08
C LEU A 79 19.48 10.65 -20.33
N ALA A 80 18.35 9.97 -20.40
CA ALA A 80 18.19 8.63 -19.85
C ALA A 80 18.94 7.60 -20.73
N PRO A 81 19.59 6.58 -20.13
CA PRO A 81 20.08 5.44 -20.89
C PRO A 81 18.95 4.76 -21.66
N GLY A 82 19.26 4.25 -22.86
CA GLY A 82 18.34 3.38 -23.57
C GLY A 82 18.09 2.10 -22.78
N PHE A 83 16.87 1.57 -22.87
CA PHE A 83 16.51 0.34 -22.19
C PHE A 83 15.47 -0.43 -23.01
N ARG A 84 15.38 -1.74 -22.77
CA ARG A 84 14.37 -2.60 -23.38
C ARG A 84 13.79 -3.52 -22.32
N THR A 85 12.47 -3.48 -22.17
CA THR A 85 11.69 -4.40 -21.32
C THR A 85 10.68 -5.15 -22.18
N ARG A 86 9.86 -6.02 -21.56
CA ARG A 86 8.76 -6.68 -22.27
C ARG A 86 7.63 -5.72 -22.67
N SER A 87 7.48 -4.58 -21.99
CA SER A 87 6.31 -3.70 -22.11
C SER A 87 6.65 -2.27 -22.56
N LEU A 88 7.93 -1.95 -22.73
CA LEU A 88 8.41 -0.63 -23.14
C LEU A 88 9.87 -0.74 -23.56
N SER A 89 10.26 -0.04 -24.62
CA SER A 89 11.66 0.24 -24.91
C SER A 89 11.88 1.71 -25.22
N LEU A 90 13.05 2.21 -24.84
CA LEU A 90 13.59 3.51 -25.22
C LEU A 90 14.90 3.28 -25.98
N GLU A 91 14.94 3.74 -27.21
CA GLU A 91 16.13 3.70 -28.07
C GLU A 91 16.50 5.11 -28.52
N TRP A 92 17.79 5.37 -28.69
CA TRP A 92 18.29 6.66 -29.12
C TRP A 92 18.84 6.57 -30.53
N PHE A 93 18.55 7.58 -31.34
CA PHE A 93 19.03 7.69 -32.71
C PHE A 93 19.54 9.10 -32.99
N LEU A 94 20.52 9.20 -33.89
CA LEU A 94 20.80 10.43 -34.62
C LEU A 94 20.14 10.35 -35.97
N GLU A 95 19.19 11.23 -36.20
CA GLU A 95 18.68 11.55 -37.51
C GLU A 95 19.62 12.58 -38.14
N VAL A 96 20.39 12.16 -39.14
CA VAL A 96 21.33 12.99 -39.90
C VAL A 96 20.72 13.29 -41.26
N ARG A 97 20.51 14.56 -41.56
CA ARG A 97 20.00 15.04 -42.85
C ARG A 97 21.00 15.95 -43.51
N VAL A 98 21.24 15.75 -44.80
CA VAL A 98 22.08 16.65 -45.59
C VAL A 98 21.18 17.58 -46.38
N ASP A 99 21.38 18.90 -46.21
CA ASP A 99 20.67 19.95 -46.95
C ASP A 99 21.35 20.13 -48.32
N VAL A 100 20.67 19.72 -49.38
CA VAL A 100 21.17 19.77 -50.77
C VAL A 100 20.29 20.73 -51.57
N ALA A 101 20.90 21.70 -52.24
CA ALA A 101 20.13 22.61 -53.09
C ALA A 101 19.45 21.84 -54.23
N TRP A 102 18.13 22.00 -54.37
CA TRP A 102 17.34 21.47 -55.50
C TRP A 102 17.26 19.94 -55.60
N ALA A 103 17.56 19.20 -54.54
CA ALA A 103 17.43 17.74 -54.46
C ALA A 103 16.62 17.30 -53.23
N LEU A 104 16.32 16.01 -53.13
CA LEU A 104 15.68 15.42 -51.96
C LEU A 104 16.70 15.24 -50.83
N ASP A 105 16.35 15.71 -49.63
CA ASP A 105 17.18 15.55 -48.43
C ASP A 105 17.42 14.07 -48.13
N LEU A 106 18.67 13.63 -48.21
CA LEU A 106 19.08 12.31 -47.76
C LEU A 106 19.04 12.27 -46.23
N THR A 107 18.29 11.32 -45.68
CA THR A 107 18.15 11.11 -44.24
C THR A 107 18.75 9.78 -43.84
N LEU A 108 19.67 9.79 -42.88
CA LEU A 108 20.31 8.63 -42.28
C LEU A 108 19.94 8.55 -40.79
N TRP A 109 19.64 7.35 -40.30
CA TRP A 109 19.39 7.09 -38.88
C TRP A 109 20.53 6.26 -38.31
N ILE A 110 21.23 6.80 -37.31
CA ILE A 110 22.36 6.12 -36.66
C ILE A 110 21.97 5.80 -35.22
N PRO A 111 21.93 4.52 -34.80
CA PRO A 111 21.62 4.18 -33.41
C PRO A 111 22.71 4.69 -32.46
N LEU A 112 22.29 5.15 -31.28
CA LEU A 112 23.16 5.63 -30.21
C LEU A 112 22.89 4.88 -28.91
N VAL A 113 23.96 4.64 -28.16
CA VAL A 113 23.91 4.13 -26.79
C VAL A 113 24.25 5.28 -25.84
N ILE A 114 23.26 5.72 -25.06
CA ILE A 114 23.47 6.73 -24.01
C ILE A 114 23.96 6.05 -22.74
N ARG A 115 25.11 6.48 -22.23
CA ARG A 115 25.63 6.09 -20.92
C ARG A 115 25.27 7.14 -19.86
N PRO A 116 25.00 6.71 -18.61
CA PRO A 116 24.90 7.65 -17.50
C PRO A 116 26.20 8.46 -17.37
N PRO A 117 26.12 9.68 -16.81
CA PRO A 117 27.31 10.49 -16.55
C PRO A 117 28.29 9.70 -15.69
N ARG A 118 29.59 9.77 -16.02
CA ARG A 118 30.64 9.08 -15.27
C ARG A 118 30.70 9.73 -13.88
N ARG A 119 30.21 9.00 -12.87
CA ARG A 119 30.12 9.47 -11.49
C ARG A 119 31.52 9.38 -10.87
N GLU A 120 32.26 10.48 -10.86
CA GLU A 120 33.41 10.61 -9.95
C GLU A 120 32.87 10.62 -8.51
N ASP A 121 33.35 9.66 -7.71
CA ASP A 121 33.16 9.46 -6.27
C ASP A 121 31.91 10.08 -5.61
N ARG A 122 30.80 9.34 -5.61
CA ARG A 122 29.84 9.38 -4.49
C ARG A 122 29.33 7.98 -4.18
N SER A 123 29.95 7.37 -3.17
CA SER A 123 29.41 6.27 -2.39
C SER A 123 28.08 6.69 -1.79
N GLY A 124 27.00 6.15 -2.36
CA GLY A 124 25.64 6.45 -1.98
C GLY A 124 24.72 5.86 -3.03
N GLU A 125 24.18 4.69 -2.71
CA GLU A 125 23.09 4.00 -3.42
C GLU A 125 22.11 5.05 -3.95
N ALA A 126 22.08 5.21 -5.28
CA ALA A 126 21.12 6.08 -5.92
C ALA A 126 19.90 5.25 -6.29
N PRO A 127 18.68 5.69 -5.95
CA PRO A 127 17.45 5.02 -6.37
C PRO A 127 17.37 5.01 -7.89
N ALA A 128 16.82 3.93 -8.45
CA ALA A 128 16.61 3.76 -9.88
C ALA A 128 15.86 4.98 -10.49
N PRO A 129 16.20 5.37 -11.74
CA PRO A 129 15.56 6.53 -12.37
C PRO A 129 14.04 6.33 -12.49
N LEU A 130 13.29 7.28 -11.95
CA LEU A 130 11.83 7.34 -11.99
C LEU A 130 11.35 7.45 -13.46
N ALA A 131 10.65 6.42 -13.92
CA ALA A 131 9.94 6.45 -15.19
C ALA A 131 8.93 7.60 -15.18
N VAL A 132 8.90 8.41 -16.25
CA VAL A 132 8.05 9.62 -16.42
C VAL A 132 6.56 9.35 -16.14
N GLY A 133 6.09 8.10 -16.29
CA GLY A 133 4.73 7.68 -15.92
C GLY A 133 4.42 7.74 -14.42
N SER A 134 5.42 7.60 -13.54
CA SER A 134 5.23 7.61 -12.07
C SER A 134 4.87 9.00 -11.54
N GLN A 135 5.44 10.08 -12.09
CA GLN A 135 5.16 11.44 -11.66
C GLN A 135 3.76 11.90 -12.07
N ARG A 136 3.37 11.67 -13.34
CA ARG A 136 2.03 12.02 -13.82
C ARG A 136 0.95 11.28 -13.03
N LEU A 137 1.19 10.01 -12.75
CA LEU A 137 0.29 9.23 -11.93
C LEU A 137 0.24 9.76 -10.48
N ALA A 138 1.37 10.09 -9.87
CA ALA A 138 1.38 10.66 -8.53
C ALA A 138 0.57 11.97 -8.46
N LEU A 139 0.63 12.81 -9.50
CA LEU A 139 -0.21 14.02 -9.59
C LEU A 139 -1.70 13.69 -9.65
N VAL A 140 -2.10 12.71 -10.48
CA VAL A 140 -3.49 12.22 -10.54
C VAL A 140 -3.97 11.76 -9.17
N TRP A 141 -3.14 11.00 -8.45
CA TRP A 141 -3.50 10.46 -7.15
C TRP A 141 -3.54 11.52 -6.05
N ARG A 142 -2.58 12.45 -6.02
CA ARG A 142 -2.63 13.59 -5.08
C ARG A 142 -3.86 14.46 -5.28
N GLU A 143 -4.25 14.69 -6.54
CA GLU A 143 -5.45 15.45 -6.84
C GLU A 143 -6.72 14.69 -6.41
N ALA A 144 -6.79 13.39 -6.68
CA ALA A 144 -7.89 12.56 -6.21
C ALA A 144 -7.95 12.51 -4.67
N ALA A 145 -6.79 12.47 -4.00
CA ALA A 145 -6.69 12.54 -2.54
C ALA A 145 -7.32 13.83 -2.01
N ARG A 146 -6.92 14.97 -2.58
CA ARG A 146 -7.45 16.29 -2.23
C ARG A 146 -8.96 16.39 -2.43
N GLU A 147 -9.47 15.85 -3.53
CA GLU A 147 -10.90 15.86 -3.84
C GLU A 147 -11.74 14.97 -2.91
N ALA A 148 -11.17 13.84 -2.46
CA ALA A 148 -11.85 12.88 -1.60
C ALA A 148 -11.64 13.14 -0.10
N GLY A 149 -10.71 14.03 0.28
CA GLY A 149 -10.34 14.27 1.68
C GLY A 149 -9.41 13.19 2.26
N TYR A 150 -8.54 12.63 1.42
CA TYR A 150 -7.56 11.61 1.79
C TYR A 150 -6.13 12.18 1.72
N GLU A 151 -5.20 11.50 2.37
CA GLU A 151 -3.77 11.71 2.21
C GLU A 151 -3.19 10.77 1.15
N TYR A 152 -2.26 11.28 0.33
CA TYR A 152 -1.52 10.45 -0.61
C TYR A 152 -0.17 10.04 -0.02
N VAL A 153 0.04 8.74 0.18
CA VAL A 153 1.26 8.17 0.78
C VAL A 153 1.69 6.94 -0.03
N ASP A 154 2.92 6.94 -0.53
CA ASP A 154 3.55 5.79 -1.20
C ASP A 154 2.72 5.12 -2.33
N GLY A 155 1.95 5.92 -3.08
CA GLY A 155 1.12 5.39 -4.17
C GLY A 155 -0.28 4.95 -3.76
N GLU A 156 -0.70 5.24 -2.53
CA GLU A 156 -2.01 4.91 -1.97
C GLU A 156 -2.73 6.17 -1.49
N LEU A 157 -4.06 6.11 -1.42
CA LEU A 157 -4.85 7.07 -0.66
C LEU A 157 -5.18 6.48 0.70
N ARG A 158 -4.93 7.24 1.78
CA ARG A 158 -5.20 6.83 3.16
C ARG A 158 -6.08 7.87 3.84
N GLY A 159 -7.05 7.42 4.62
CA GLY A 159 -7.93 8.30 5.39
C GLY A 159 -8.54 7.59 6.58
N GLU A 160 -8.72 8.30 7.69
CA GLU A 160 -9.33 7.77 8.91
C GLU A 160 -10.85 7.91 8.85
N ILE A 161 -11.58 6.83 9.20
CA ILE A 161 -13.03 6.76 9.10
C ILE A 161 -13.62 6.01 10.29
N GLY A 162 -14.13 6.77 11.26
CA GLY A 162 -14.71 6.17 12.47
C GLY A 162 -13.64 5.38 13.23
N ARG A 163 -13.90 4.10 13.47
CA ARG A 163 -12.94 3.16 14.10
C ARG A 163 -11.92 2.54 13.15
N GLY A 164 -12.02 2.80 11.85
CA GLY A 164 -11.20 2.15 10.84
C GLY A 164 -10.43 3.12 9.97
N ARG A 165 -9.58 2.56 9.13
CA ARG A 165 -8.81 3.26 8.13
C ARG A 165 -9.22 2.82 6.74
N ALA A 166 -9.50 3.78 5.87
CA ALA A 166 -9.69 3.55 4.45
C ALA A 166 -8.37 3.62 3.70
N VAL A 167 -8.16 2.66 2.80
CA VAL A 167 -7.05 2.60 1.87
C VAL A 167 -7.59 2.43 0.46
N VAL A 168 -7.15 3.26 -0.48
CA VAL A 168 -7.35 3.03 -1.92
C VAL A 168 -6.00 2.84 -2.57
N ARG A 169 -5.86 1.80 -3.38
CA ARG A 169 -4.61 1.46 -4.06
C ARG A 169 -4.85 0.79 -5.40
N ARG A 170 -3.79 0.64 -6.18
CA ARG A 170 -3.82 -0.15 -7.43
C ARG A 170 -3.30 -1.54 -7.15
N GLU A 171 -3.95 -2.54 -7.72
CA GLU A 171 -3.49 -3.93 -7.63
C GLU A 171 -3.50 -4.58 -9.01
N HIS A 172 -2.47 -5.36 -9.31
CA HIS A 172 -2.35 -6.07 -10.58
C HIS A 172 -2.99 -7.46 -10.46
N ARG A 173 -4.09 -7.71 -11.19
CA ARG A 173 -4.83 -8.98 -11.19
C ARG A 173 -4.53 -9.84 -12.42
N GLY A 174 -3.25 -10.17 -12.59
CA GLY A 174 -2.78 -11.06 -13.66
C GLY A 174 -3.25 -10.58 -15.04
N ARG A 175 -4.03 -11.42 -15.73
CA ARG A 175 -4.54 -11.12 -17.09
C ARG A 175 -5.54 -9.97 -17.16
N ARG A 176 -6.17 -9.59 -16.04
CA ARG A 176 -7.12 -8.45 -15.97
C ARG A 176 -6.42 -7.10 -15.87
N GLY A 177 -5.09 -7.09 -15.74
CA GLY A 177 -4.31 -5.86 -15.62
C GLY A 177 -4.47 -5.18 -14.27
N LEU A 178 -4.28 -3.86 -14.24
CA LEU A 178 -4.39 -3.03 -13.04
C LEU A 178 -5.86 -2.72 -12.75
N GLN A 179 -6.24 -2.87 -11.48
CA GLN A 179 -7.55 -2.48 -10.96
C GLN A 179 -7.39 -1.58 -9.74
N LEU A 180 -8.39 -0.74 -9.50
CA LEU A 180 -8.51 0.00 -8.26
C LEU A 180 -9.14 -0.88 -7.18
N VAL A 181 -8.53 -0.84 -6.00
CA VAL A 181 -8.95 -1.56 -4.81
C VAL A 181 -9.20 -0.54 -3.72
N GLY A 182 -10.38 -0.61 -3.11
CA GLY A 182 -10.71 0.13 -1.92
C GLY A 182 -10.88 -0.84 -0.76
N GLU A 183 -10.29 -0.52 0.38
CA GLU A 183 -10.18 -1.39 1.54
C GLU A 183 -10.46 -0.57 2.80
N LEU A 184 -11.38 -1.02 3.63
CA LEU A 184 -11.58 -0.52 4.99
C LEU A 184 -10.92 -1.51 5.93
N VAL A 185 -10.03 -1.03 6.80
CA VAL A 185 -9.29 -1.84 7.77
C VAL A 185 -9.72 -1.41 9.17
N PHE A 186 -9.95 -2.37 10.06
CA PHE A 186 -10.42 -2.15 11.43
C PHE A 186 -9.59 -2.94 12.42
N ASP A 187 -9.71 -2.60 13.71
CA ASP A 187 -9.40 -3.56 14.77
C ASP A 187 -10.38 -4.74 14.69
N PRO A 188 -9.98 -5.97 15.08
CA PRO A 188 -10.81 -7.15 14.98
C PRO A 188 -12.21 -6.96 15.58
N LEU A 189 -13.22 -7.05 14.70
CA LEU A 189 -14.61 -6.71 15.01
C LEU A 189 -15.38 -7.84 15.70
N GLU A 190 -14.96 -9.10 15.53
CA GLU A 190 -15.58 -10.29 16.14
C GLU A 190 -17.07 -10.48 15.80
N LEU A 191 -17.51 -9.98 14.65
CA LEU A 191 -18.87 -10.14 14.14
C LEU A 191 -19.02 -11.43 13.32
N GLY A 192 -17.91 -12.11 13.00
CA GLY A 192 -17.89 -13.09 11.92
C GLY A 192 -18.26 -12.44 10.59
N LEU A 193 -17.76 -11.22 10.35
CA LEU A 193 -17.98 -10.49 9.11
C LEU A 193 -17.47 -11.32 7.92
N ARG A 194 -18.19 -11.29 6.80
CA ARG A 194 -17.83 -12.03 5.59
C ARG A 194 -18.44 -11.40 4.35
N ALA A 195 -17.83 -11.61 3.19
CA ALA A 195 -18.47 -11.31 1.91
C ALA A 195 -19.40 -12.45 1.49
N ASP A 196 -20.68 -12.15 1.23
CA ASP A 196 -21.68 -13.12 0.78
C ASP A 196 -22.39 -12.61 -0.49
N GLY A 197 -22.05 -13.18 -1.65
CA GLY A 197 -22.67 -12.81 -2.92
C GLY A 197 -22.53 -11.33 -3.29
N GLY A 198 -21.42 -10.70 -2.90
CA GLY A 198 -21.21 -9.26 -3.11
C GLY A 198 -21.80 -8.36 -2.03
N GLN A 199 -22.48 -8.93 -1.01
CA GLN A 199 -23.03 -8.24 0.15
C GLN A 199 -22.13 -8.42 1.39
N LEU A 200 -22.37 -7.62 2.42
CA LEU A 200 -21.79 -7.84 3.75
C LEU A 200 -22.66 -8.81 4.56
N GLY A 201 -22.02 -9.88 5.03
CA GLY A 201 -22.59 -10.89 5.91
C GLY A 201 -21.98 -10.81 7.31
N CYS A 202 -22.71 -11.20 8.35
CA CYS A 202 -22.16 -11.49 9.67
C CYS A 202 -22.80 -12.74 10.28
N ARG A 203 -22.31 -13.15 11.45
CA ARG A 203 -22.76 -14.36 12.15
C ARG A 203 -24.23 -14.29 12.59
N ASP A 204 -24.58 -13.24 13.32
CA ASP A 204 -25.87 -13.14 14.00
C ASP A 204 -26.95 -12.50 13.09
N PRO A 205 -28.16 -13.10 12.96
CA PRO A 205 -29.20 -12.58 12.08
C PRO A 205 -29.75 -11.18 12.45
N GLU A 206 -29.79 -10.82 13.73
CA GLU A 206 -30.28 -9.51 14.17
C GLU A 206 -29.23 -8.43 13.89
N GLN A 207 -27.96 -8.73 14.15
CA GLN A 207 -26.84 -7.88 13.75
C GLN A 207 -26.78 -7.71 12.23
N GLN A 208 -27.01 -8.80 11.48
CA GLN A 208 -27.04 -8.80 10.02
C GLN A 208 -28.12 -7.85 9.49
N ALA A 209 -29.30 -7.84 10.10
CA ALA A 209 -30.40 -6.97 9.69
C ALA A 209 -30.04 -5.49 9.88
N VAL A 210 -29.41 -5.13 11.01
CA VAL A 210 -28.92 -3.77 11.27
C VAL A 210 -27.84 -3.40 10.26
N LEU A 211 -26.84 -4.26 10.04
CA LEU A 211 -25.76 -4.00 9.11
C LEU A 211 -26.30 -3.71 7.70
N ARG A 212 -27.19 -4.58 7.19
CA ARG A 212 -27.82 -4.42 5.87
C ARG A 212 -28.62 -3.13 5.72
N ALA A 213 -29.37 -2.76 6.76
CA ALA A 213 -30.17 -1.54 6.75
C ALA A 213 -29.32 -0.28 6.50
N HIS A 214 -28.05 -0.29 6.92
CA HIS A 214 -27.11 0.82 6.73
C HIS A 214 -26.24 0.68 5.47
N THR A 215 -25.82 -0.54 5.10
CA THR A 215 -24.79 -0.73 4.06
C THR A 215 -25.31 -1.14 2.69
N ASP A 216 -26.49 -1.76 2.58
CA ASP A 216 -26.94 -2.42 1.34
C ASP A 216 -26.97 -1.49 0.11
N ALA A 217 -27.41 -0.24 0.30
CA ALA A 217 -27.48 0.71 -0.81
C ALA A 217 -26.09 1.04 -1.38
N LEU A 218 -25.07 1.09 -0.53
CA LEU A 218 -23.69 1.36 -0.92
C LEU A 218 -23.04 0.12 -1.52
N VAL A 219 -23.27 -1.03 -0.91
CA VAL A 219 -22.73 -2.32 -1.38
C VAL A 219 -23.36 -2.73 -2.72
N LYS A 220 -24.61 -2.38 -2.99
CA LYS A 220 -25.21 -2.54 -4.34
C LYS A 220 -24.51 -1.71 -5.41
N ARG A 221 -24.05 -0.50 -5.07
CA ARG A 221 -23.28 0.35 -6.00
C ARG A 221 -21.86 -0.16 -6.19
N ARG A 222 -21.27 -0.66 -5.11
CA ARG A 222 -19.89 -1.16 -5.06
C ARG A 222 -19.86 -2.50 -4.31
N PRO A 223 -20.03 -3.62 -5.02
CA PRO A 223 -20.06 -4.93 -4.39
C PRO A 223 -18.78 -5.22 -3.60
N VAL A 224 -18.95 -5.87 -2.44
CA VAL A 224 -17.83 -6.34 -1.61
C VAL A 224 -17.28 -7.61 -2.24
N VAL A 225 -15.97 -7.63 -2.51
CA VAL A 225 -15.31 -8.80 -3.11
C VAL A 225 -14.72 -9.74 -2.06
N ASP A 226 -14.41 -9.20 -0.90
CA ASP A 226 -13.80 -9.91 0.22
C ASP A 226 -14.07 -9.11 1.50
N ALA A 227 -14.32 -9.80 2.61
CA ALA A 227 -14.47 -9.18 3.91
C ALA A 227 -14.26 -10.22 5.01
N ASP A 228 -13.69 -9.77 6.12
CA ASP A 228 -13.59 -10.48 7.39
C ASP A 228 -13.68 -9.48 8.55
N ASP A 229 -13.44 -9.92 9.77
CA ASP A 229 -13.52 -9.05 10.95
C ASP A 229 -12.40 -7.98 11.02
N GLU A 230 -11.42 -7.99 10.12
CA GLU A 230 -10.33 -7.00 10.06
C GLU A 230 -10.44 -6.09 8.82
N HIS A 231 -11.04 -6.54 7.72
CA HIS A 231 -11.21 -5.70 6.54
C HIS A 231 -12.51 -5.89 5.75
N ILE A 232 -12.88 -4.85 5.01
CA ILE A 232 -13.90 -4.88 3.95
C ILE A 232 -13.26 -4.39 2.67
N ARG A 233 -13.36 -5.18 1.60
CA ARG A 233 -12.68 -4.91 0.34
C ARG A 233 -13.65 -4.82 -0.84
N CYS A 234 -13.46 -3.79 -1.66
CA CYS A 234 -14.19 -3.54 -2.88
C CYS A 234 -13.23 -3.28 -4.06
N THR A 235 -13.71 -3.48 -5.28
CA THR A 235 -12.92 -3.21 -6.50
C THR A 235 -13.66 -2.32 -7.50
N ALA A 236 -12.88 -1.55 -8.28
CA ALA A 236 -13.35 -0.87 -9.47
C ALA A 236 -12.48 -1.26 -10.67
N ASP A 237 -13.14 -1.52 -11.81
CA ASP A 237 -12.46 -1.88 -13.05
C ASP A 237 -11.91 -0.63 -13.75
N ASP A 238 -10.89 -0.05 -13.14
CA ASP A 238 -10.16 1.10 -13.65
C ASP A 238 -8.67 0.97 -13.28
N SER A 239 -7.79 1.45 -14.16
CA SER A 239 -6.33 1.38 -13.96
C SER A 239 -5.78 2.39 -12.94
N GLY A 240 -6.62 3.32 -12.45
CA GLY A 240 -6.24 4.39 -11.55
C GLY A 240 -5.41 5.48 -12.23
N THR A 241 -5.57 5.67 -13.54
CA THR A 241 -4.82 6.66 -14.33
C THR A 241 -5.55 7.99 -14.49
N ARG A 242 -6.78 8.08 -13.99
CA ARG A 242 -7.65 9.27 -14.05
C ARG A 242 -8.08 9.68 -12.65
N VAL A 243 -8.24 10.99 -12.43
CA VAL A 243 -8.58 11.56 -11.11
C VAL A 243 -9.96 11.09 -10.66
N GLU A 244 -10.98 11.27 -11.50
CA GLU A 244 -12.38 11.01 -11.16
C GLU A 244 -12.64 9.58 -10.67
N PRO A 245 -12.21 8.49 -11.34
CA PRO A 245 -12.44 7.13 -10.83
C PRO A 245 -11.77 6.86 -9.47
N VAL A 246 -10.57 7.40 -9.25
CA VAL A 246 -9.82 7.24 -7.99
C VAL A 246 -10.56 7.98 -6.87
N ALA A 247 -10.93 9.24 -7.10
CA ALA A 247 -11.66 10.06 -6.14
C ALA A 247 -13.04 9.48 -5.84
N GLN A 248 -13.75 8.98 -6.86
CA GLN A 248 -15.06 8.36 -6.72
C GLN A 248 -14.99 7.08 -5.87
N LEU A 249 -14.02 6.20 -6.12
CA LEU A 249 -13.85 5.01 -5.29
C LEU A 249 -13.51 5.39 -3.84
N ALA A 250 -12.61 6.35 -3.62
CA ALA A 250 -12.30 6.83 -2.27
C ALA A 250 -13.54 7.36 -1.54
N LYS A 251 -14.37 8.16 -2.21
CA LYS A 251 -15.64 8.65 -1.65
C LYS A 251 -16.64 7.53 -1.34
N GLU A 252 -16.71 6.50 -2.19
CA GLU A 252 -17.57 5.31 -1.98
C GLU A 252 -17.10 4.49 -0.78
N ILE A 253 -15.80 4.23 -0.66
CA ILE A 253 -15.21 3.58 0.52
C ILE A 253 -15.47 4.40 1.77
N ALA A 254 -15.34 5.73 1.68
CA ALA A 254 -15.60 6.58 2.83
C ALA A 254 -17.06 6.58 3.27
N ALA A 255 -17.99 6.57 2.31
CA ALA A 255 -19.41 6.43 2.59
C ALA A 255 -19.71 5.07 3.24
N LEU A 256 -19.10 3.98 2.74
CA LEU A 256 -19.27 2.65 3.30
C LEU A 256 -18.74 2.57 4.74
N GLY A 257 -17.55 3.11 5.01
CA GLY A 257 -16.99 3.14 6.37
C GLY A 257 -17.85 3.94 7.36
N ARG A 258 -18.40 5.09 6.94
CA ARG A 258 -19.33 5.86 7.79
C ARG A 258 -20.66 5.13 8.04
N ALA A 259 -21.20 4.47 7.02
CA ALA A 259 -22.42 3.67 7.17
C ALA A 259 -22.18 2.47 8.10
N PHE A 260 -21.01 1.83 7.99
CA PHE A 260 -20.60 0.75 8.87
C PHE A 260 -20.47 1.22 10.33
N GLU A 261 -19.82 2.37 10.58
CA GLU A 261 -19.73 2.95 11.94
C GLU A 261 -21.11 3.29 12.51
N ALA A 262 -22.00 3.85 11.68
CA ALA A 262 -23.38 4.14 12.08
C ALA A 262 -24.12 2.85 12.46
N ALA A 263 -23.98 1.79 11.67
CA ALA A 263 -24.53 0.47 11.97
C ALA A 263 -23.97 -0.08 13.28
N TRP A 264 -22.64 0.00 13.46
CA TRP A 264 -21.94 -0.51 14.64
C TRP A 264 -22.53 0.05 15.93
N SER A 265 -22.78 1.36 15.98
CA SER A 265 -23.36 2.02 17.16
C SER A 265 -24.75 1.50 17.55
N GLN A 266 -25.43 0.80 16.64
CA GLN A 266 -26.79 0.27 16.79
C GLN A 266 -26.82 -1.27 16.86
N LEU A 267 -25.68 -1.95 16.71
CA LEU A 267 -25.64 -3.40 16.72
C LEU A 267 -26.07 -3.92 18.10
N PRO A 268 -27.06 -4.84 18.16
CA PRO A 268 -27.42 -5.50 19.41
C PRO A 268 -26.33 -6.48 19.84
N ALA A 269 -26.46 -7.00 21.06
CA ALA A 269 -25.69 -8.17 21.47
C ALA A 269 -26.07 -9.37 20.58
N PRO A 270 -25.13 -10.30 20.32
CA PRO A 270 -25.46 -11.58 19.70
C PRO A 270 -26.62 -12.25 20.44
N ARG A 271 -27.52 -12.88 19.69
CA ARG A 271 -28.79 -13.38 20.23
C ARG A 271 -28.61 -14.35 21.41
N ASP A 272 -27.60 -15.19 21.36
CA ASP A 272 -27.24 -16.14 22.42
C ASP A 272 -26.66 -15.46 23.67
N MET A 273 -26.11 -14.25 23.51
CA MET A 273 -25.53 -13.46 24.60
C MET A 273 -26.45 -12.38 25.15
N ALA A 274 -27.61 -12.14 24.53
CA ALA A 274 -28.59 -11.16 25.00
C ALA A 274 -28.98 -11.35 26.50
N PRO A 275 -29.16 -12.57 27.03
CA PRO A 275 -29.44 -12.78 28.45
C PRO A 275 -28.29 -12.34 29.39
N HIS A 276 -27.04 -12.32 28.91
CA HIS A 276 -25.86 -12.00 29.72
C HIS A 276 -25.49 -10.50 29.68
N VAL A 277 -26.16 -9.69 28.88
CA VAL A 277 -25.91 -8.24 28.79
C VAL A 277 -25.93 -7.55 30.16
N PRO A 278 -26.85 -7.84 31.11
CA PRO A 278 -26.81 -7.25 32.45
C PRO A 278 -25.51 -7.56 33.22
N ALA A 279 -25.02 -8.80 33.14
CA ALA A 279 -23.78 -9.22 33.78
C ALA A 279 -22.56 -8.50 33.17
N PHE A 280 -22.48 -8.43 31.84
CA PHE A 280 -21.42 -7.68 31.14
C PHE A 280 -21.44 -6.19 31.46
N ARG A 281 -22.63 -5.57 31.58
CA ARG A 281 -22.76 -4.16 32.02
C ARG A 281 -22.29 -3.96 33.46
N ALA A 282 -22.59 -4.91 34.36
CA ALA A 282 -22.09 -4.86 35.74
C ALA A 282 -20.56 -4.99 35.78
N ALA A 283 -20.00 -5.96 35.05
CA ALA A 283 -18.56 -6.15 34.91
C ALA A 283 -17.85 -4.92 34.33
N ALA A 284 -18.38 -4.33 33.25
CA ALA A 284 -17.83 -3.11 32.65
C ALA A 284 -17.78 -1.94 33.64
N ARG A 285 -18.87 -1.72 34.40
CA ARG A 285 -18.90 -0.69 35.45
C ARG A 285 -17.88 -0.96 36.55
N ARG A 286 -17.75 -2.21 37.02
CA ARG A 286 -16.78 -2.59 38.05
C ARG A 286 -15.33 -2.40 37.58
N LEU A 287 -15.06 -2.72 36.32
CA LEU A 287 -13.75 -2.53 35.69
C LEU A 287 -13.47 -1.08 35.30
N GLY A 288 -14.48 -0.20 35.31
CA GLY A 288 -14.35 1.16 34.77
C GLY A 288 -14.12 1.17 33.25
N GLY A 289 -14.56 0.11 32.56
CA GLY A 289 -14.45 -0.06 31.12
C GLY A 289 -15.73 0.29 30.37
N ARG A 290 -15.63 0.32 29.04
CA ARG A 290 -16.73 0.42 28.09
C ARG A 290 -17.09 -0.97 27.58
N LEU A 291 -18.37 -1.32 27.66
CA LEU A 291 -18.93 -2.51 27.00
C LEU A 291 -19.23 -2.20 25.53
N GLU A 292 -18.75 -3.07 24.66
CA GLU A 292 -19.14 -3.14 23.25
C GLU A 292 -20.15 -4.28 23.08
N LEU A 293 -21.41 -3.93 22.83
CA LEU A 293 -22.49 -4.93 22.80
C LEU A 293 -22.33 -5.92 21.65
N ALA A 294 -21.90 -5.45 20.47
CA ALA A 294 -21.87 -6.24 19.25
C ALA A 294 -20.97 -7.50 19.36
N ASN A 295 -19.81 -7.36 20.01
CA ASN A 295 -18.86 -8.45 20.21
C ASN A 295 -18.81 -8.95 21.67
N MET A 296 -19.62 -8.37 22.57
CA MET A 296 -19.58 -8.63 24.01
C MET A 296 -18.17 -8.39 24.63
N GLY A 297 -17.43 -7.42 24.11
CA GLY A 297 -16.12 -7.02 24.61
C GLY A 297 -16.20 -5.92 25.68
N ILE A 298 -15.34 -5.96 26.69
CA ILE A 298 -15.13 -4.86 27.65
C ILE A 298 -13.72 -4.35 27.45
N HIS A 299 -13.58 -3.04 27.24
CA HIS A 299 -12.30 -2.37 27.01
C HIS A 299 -12.16 -1.19 27.95
N GLY A 300 -10.96 -0.90 28.43
CA GLY A 300 -10.74 0.26 29.29
C GLY A 300 -9.27 0.51 29.57
N VAL A 301 -9.03 1.52 30.40
CA VAL A 301 -7.71 1.86 30.92
C VAL A 301 -7.84 2.03 32.43
N ARG A 302 -6.94 1.41 33.20
CA ARG A 302 -6.86 1.56 34.66
C ARG A 302 -5.40 1.69 35.07
N ASP A 303 -5.08 2.70 35.88
CA ASP A 303 -3.70 3.06 36.24
C ASP A 303 -2.78 3.16 35.00
N ASP A 304 -3.25 3.83 33.94
CA ASP A 304 -2.58 3.97 32.63
C ASP A 304 -2.30 2.64 31.88
N ILE A 305 -2.87 1.52 32.34
CA ILE A 305 -2.73 0.21 31.69
C ILE A 305 -4.02 -0.11 30.92
N PRO A 306 -3.98 -0.12 29.57
CA PRO A 306 -5.06 -0.65 28.77
C PRO A 306 -5.37 -2.11 29.10
N PHE A 307 -6.65 -2.46 29.11
CA PHE A 307 -7.11 -3.81 29.30
C PHE A 307 -8.28 -4.16 28.38
N SER A 308 -8.46 -5.46 28.15
CA SER A 308 -9.68 -5.99 27.54
C SER A 308 -10.13 -7.33 28.13
N LEU A 309 -11.43 -7.56 28.12
CA LEU A 309 -12.10 -8.84 28.30
C LEU A 309 -12.93 -9.08 27.05
N ARG A 310 -12.61 -10.10 26.25
CA ARG A 310 -13.25 -10.35 24.95
C ARG A 310 -13.83 -11.75 24.88
N THR A 311 -15.03 -11.88 24.34
CA THR A 311 -15.55 -13.15 23.84
C THR A 311 -15.11 -13.32 22.39
N ARG A 312 -14.42 -14.43 22.09
CA ARG A 312 -14.06 -14.81 20.72
C ARG A 312 -15.03 -15.83 20.19
N TRP A 313 -15.29 -15.75 18.90
CA TRP A 313 -16.24 -16.58 18.19
C TRP A 313 -15.53 -17.50 17.21
N SER A 314 -16.11 -18.67 16.95
CA SER A 314 -15.69 -19.53 15.83
C SER A 314 -16.46 -19.18 14.56
N ASP A 315 -16.00 -19.71 13.43
CA ASP A 315 -16.58 -19.47 12.10
C ASP A 315 -18.05 -19.92 11.99
N ASP A 316 -18.43 -20.95 12.76
CA ASP A 316 -19.80 -21.45 12.87
C ASP A 316 -20.69 -20.56 13.76
N GLY A 317 -20.07 -19.59 14.41
CA GLY A 317 -20.71 -18.63 15.27
C GLY A 317 -20.93 -19.07 16.72
N THR A 318 -20.33 -20.17 17.14
CA THR A 318 -20.36 -20.54 18.56
C THR A 318 -19.28 -19.77 19.35
N ARG A 319 -19.48 -19.66 20.66
CA ARG A 319 -18.48 -19.04 21.56
C ARG A 319 -17.26 -19.95 21.61
N ALA A 320 -16.13 -19.49 21.06
CA ALA A 320 -14.92 -20.28 20.98
C ALA A 320 -14.08 -20.21 22.27
N ARG A 321 -13.93 -19.00 22.84
CA ARG A 321 -13.10 -18.76 24.04
C ARG A 321 -13.34 -17.37 24.63
N THR A 322 -12.87 -17.18 25.85
CA THR A 322 -12.80 -15.85 26.50
C THR A 322 -11.35 -15.44 26.66
N GLU A 323 -11.01 -14.21 26.31
CA GLU A 323 -9.66 -13.66 26.41
C GLU A 323 -9.62 -12.50 27.40
N LEU A 324 -8.65 -12.53 28.31
CA LEU A 324 -8.29 -11.39 29.17
C LEU A 324 -6.94 -10.86 28.69
N GLU A 325 -6.82 -9.56 28.52
CA GLU A 325 -5.57 -8.94 28.08
C GLU A 325 -5.31 -7.66 28.86
N VAL A 326 -4.04 -7.43 29.20
CA VAL A 326 -3.52 -6.16 29.70
C VAL A 326 -2.29 -5.77 28.90
N CYS A 327 -2.12 -4.48 28.65
CA CYS A 327 -1.00 -3.94 27.89
C CYS A 327 -0.21 -2.97 28.78
N PRO A 328 0.87 -3.41 29.46
CA PRO A 328 1.67 -2.52 30.31
C PRO A 328 2.25 -1.33 29.51
N THR A 329 2.46 -0.20 30.18
CA THR A 329 2.98 1.03 29.53
C THR A 329 4.44 0.94 29.09
N LEU A 330 5.21 0.06 29.73
CA LEU A 330 6.60 -0.23 29.37
C LEU A 330 6.72 -1.65 28.80
N PRO A 331 7.65 -1.89 27.87
CA PRO A 331 7.89 -3.22 27.33
C PRO A 331 8.21 -4.24 28.43
N ILE A 332 7.59 -5.42 28.34
CA ILE A 332 7.85 -6.52 29.27
C ILE A 332 9.23 -7.12 28.97
N ASP A 333 10.02 -7.38 30.01
CA ASP A 333 11.33 -8.03 29.91
C ASP A 333 11.24 -9.38 29.16
N GLY A 334 12.15 -9.56 28.19
CA GLY A 334 12.24 -10.76 27.35
C GLY A 334 12.31 -12.08 28.09
N ARG A 335 12.81 -12.09 29.34
CA ARG A 335 12.84 -13.31 30.18
C ARG A 335 11.47 -13.88 30.50
N TRP A 336 10.42 -13.07 30.39
CA TRP A 336 9.04 -13.49 30.64
C TRP A 336 8.28 -13.83 29.36
N HIS A 337 8.83 -13.54 28.18
CA HIS A 337 8.17 -13.80 26.91
C HIS A 337 7.97 -15.29 26.72
N GLN A 338 6.71 -15.71 26.56
CA GLN A 338 6.36 -17.10 26.40
C GLN A 338 4.97 -17.25 25.81
N ARG A 339 4.74 -18.40 25.18
CA ARG A 339 3.43 -18.85 24.74
C ARG A 339 3.17 -20.24 25.28
N TRP A 340 2.01 -20.43 25.89
CA TRP A 340 1.54 -21.69 26.43
C TRP A 340 0.10 -21.90 25.98
N ASP A 341 -0.22 -23.09 25.49
CA ASP A 341 -1.51 -23.47 24.92
C ASP A 341 -2.22 -24.61 25.70
N GLY A 342 -1.71 -24.90 26.90
CA GLY A 342 -2.29 -25.93 27.77
C GLY A 342 -1.78 -27.35 27.55
N ALA A 343 -1.04 -27.63 26.47
CA ALA A 343 -0.56 -28.99 26.16
C ALA A 343 0.73 -29.34 26.91
N ASP A 344 1.65 -28.37 27.03
CA ASP A 344 2.97 -28.56 27.61
C ASP A 344 3.07 -28.06 29.05
N ALA A 345 4.16 -28.45 29.73
CA ALA A 345 4.51 -27.90 31.02
C ALA A 345 4.77 -26.39 30.90
N LEU A 346 4.09 -25.60 31.72
CA LEU A 346 4.22 -24.15 31.74
C LEU A 346 5.60 -23.76 32.29
N ALA A 347 6.31 -22.89 31.55
CA ALA A 347 7.57 -22.31 32.02
C ALA A 347 7.33 -21.39 33.22
N PRO A 348 8.36 -21.03 34.01
CA PRO A 348 8.20 -20.11 35.13
C PRO A 348 7.50 -18.81 34.71
N VAL A 349 6.47 -18.42 35.46
CA VAL A 349 5.67 -17.22 35.19
C VAL A 349 6.00 -16.08 36.14
N PRO A 350 5.74 -14.82 35.75
CA PRO A 350 5.88 -13.67 36.63
C PRO A 350 5.18 -13.85 38.00
N PRO A 351 5.77 -13.33 39.09
CA PRO A 351 5.16 -13.40 40.42
C PRO A 351 3.74 -12.81 40.46
N GLY A 352 2.80 -13.59 40.97
CA GLY A 352 1.38 -13.24 41.05
C GLY A 352 0.54 -13.67 39.84
N LEU A 353 1.16 -14.18 38.76
CA LEU A 353 0.42 -14.70 37.61
C LEU A 353 -0.14 -16.11 37.87
N GLN A 354 0.58 -16.96 38.62
CA GLN A 354 0.20 -18.35 38.86
C GLN A 354 -1.25 -18.55 39.35
N PRO A 355 -1.78 -17.78 40.32
CA PRO A 355 -3.17 -17.93 40.77
C PRO A 355 -4.21 -17.57 39.69
N LEU A 356 -3.84 -16.74 38.72
CA LEU A 356 -4.72 -16.28 37.64
C LEU A 356 -4.86 -17.32 36.52
N LEU A 357 -3.98 -18.31 36.49
CA LEU A 357 -3.95 -19.39 35.50
C LEU A 357 -4.89 -20.55 35.83
N ASP A 358 -5.57 -20.51 36.98
CA ASP A 358 -6.60 -21.49 37.30
C ASP A 358 -7.66 -21.51 36.19
N GLN A 359 -7.86 -22.69 35.57
CA GLN A 359 -8.72 -22.96 34.42
C GLN A 359 -8.32 -22.27 33.10
N ALA A 360 -7.19 -21.57 33.05
CA ALA A 360 -6.67 -21.03 31.81
C ALA A 360 -6.30 -22.18 30.84
N ARG A 361 -6.65 -21.99 29.57
CA ARG A 361 -6.29 -22.86 28.45
C ARG A 361 -5.08 -22.33 27.68
N GLY A 362 -4.70 -21.09 27.92
CA GLY A 362 -3.50 -20.53 27.31
C GLY A 362 -3.02 -19.25 27.96
N LEU A 363 -1.75 -18.96 27.74
CA LEU A 363 -1.04 -17.76 28.18
C LEU A 363 -0.16 -17.28 27.02
N CYS A 364 -0.18 -15.99 26.75
CA CYS A 364 0.81 -15.34 25.90
C CYS A 364 1.36 -14.13 26.64
N ILE A 365 2.68 -14.05 26.75
CA ILE A 365 3.40 -12.87 27.23
C ILE A 365 4.35 -12.48 26.11
N ASP A 366 4.20 -11.27 25.59
CA ASP A 366 5.12 -10.68 24.63
C ASP A 366 5.63 -9.33 25.16
N ALA A 367 6.33 -8.58 24.32
CA ALA A 367 6.86 -7.28 24.72
C ALA A 367 5.76 -6.27 25.10
N ALA A 368 4.55 -6.39 24.55
CA ALA A 368 3.50 -5.38 24.66
C ALA A 368 2.34 -5.79 25.58
N SER A 369 2.13 -7.09 25.81
CA SER A 369 0.90 -7.57 26.45
C SER A 369 1.07 -8.85 27.27
N ILE A 370 0.13 -9.05 28.18
CA ILE A 370 -0.13 -10.32 28.86
C ILE A 370 -1.56 -10.73 28.52
N ARG A 371 -1.72 -11.90 27.91
CA ARG A 371 -3.00 -12.45 27.48
C ARG A 371 -3.26 -13.81 28.11
N LEU A 372 -4.42 -13.96 28.73
CA LEU A 372 -4.94 -15.22 29.24
C LEU A 372 -6.13 -15.68 28.40
N VAL A 373 -6.16 -16.97 28.09
CA VAL A 373 -7.22 -17.60 27.30
C VAL A 373 -7.96 -18.61 28.14
N PHE A 374 -9.29 -18.55 28.14
CA PHE A 374 -10.16 -19.47 28.85
C PHE A 374 -11.11 -20.16 27.87
N ALA A 375 -11.64 -21.30 28.29
CA ALA A 375 -12.81 -21.90 27.64
C ALA A 375 -13.94 -20.86 27.51
N PRO A 376 -14.89 -21.04 26.58
CA PRO A 376 -16.08 -20.19 26.54
C PRO A 376 -16.74 -20.23 27.91
N GLY A 377 -16.82 -19.06 28.56
CA GLY A 377 -17.15 -18.96 29.97
C GLY A 377 -18.59 -19.33 30.25
N GLU A 378 -18.84 -19.76 31.48
CA GLU A 378 -20.19 -19.79 32.06
C GLU A 378 -20.71 -18.36 32.23
N ASP A 379 -22.00 -18.24 32.56
CA ASP A 379 -22.72 -16.97 32.63
C ASP A 379 -22.22 -16.03 33.75
N ASP A 380 -21.40 -16.55 34.67
CA ASP A 380 -20.79 -15.80 35.76
C ASP A 380 -19.45 -15.16 35.35
N LEU A 381 -19.45 -13.82 35.30
CA LEU A 381 -18.26 -13.03 34.96
C LEU A 381 -17.42 -12.66 36.18
N ASP A 382 -17.90 -12.83 37.41
CA ASP A 382 -17.17 -12.36 38.60
C ASP A 382 -15.77 -12.99 38.74
N PRO A 383 -15.58 -14.29 38.48
CA PRO A 383 -14.24 -14.89 38.47
C PRO A 383 -13.32 -14.29 37.40
N LEU A 384 -13.85 -13.97 36.22
CA LEU A 384 -13.06 -13.36 35.13
C LEU A 384 -12.67 -11.92 35.44
N VAL A 385 -13.59 -11.15 36.05
CA VAL A 385 -13.33 -9.78 36.50
C VAL A 385 -12.23 -9.78 37.57
N ALA A 386 -12.33 -10.67 38.58
CA ALA A 386 -11.31 -10.78 39.62
C ALA A 386 -9.94 -11.18 39.04
N ARG A 387 -9.91 -12.09 38.06
CA ARG A 387 -8.67 -12.47 37.35
C ARG A 387 -8.08 -11.29 36.57
N LEU A 388 -8.90 -10.51 35.88
CA LEU A 388 -8.44 -9.32 35.15
C LEU A 388 -7.90 -8.23 36.08
N GLU A 389 -8.53 -8.02 37.24
CA GLU A 389 -8.01 -7.13 38.29
C GLU A 389 -6.64 -7.62 38.80
N GLY A 390 -6.48 -8.93 39.02
CA GLY A 390 -5.20 -9.54 39.31
C GLY A 390 -4.16 -9.33 38.20
N LEU A 391 -4.58 -9.45 36.94
CA LEU A 391 -3.72 -9.31 35.78
C LEU A 391 -3.22 -7.87 35.61
N LEU A 392 -4.06 -6.88 35.90
CA LEU A 392 -3.68 -5.46 35.96
C LEU A 392 -2.58 -5.21 37.01
N MET A 393 -2.66 -5.85 38.19
CA MET A 393 -1.59 -5.75 39.19
C MET A 393 -0.27 -6.35 38.70
N VAL A 394 -0.33 -7.49 38.00
CA VAL A 394 0.86 -8.13 37.39
C VAL A 394 1.45 -7.22 36.32
N GLY A 395 0.61 -6.69 35.42
CA GLY A 395 1.02 -5.75 34.38
C GLY A 395 1.69 -4.50 34.93
N ARG A 396 1.16 -3.94 36.01
CA ARG A 396 1.74 -2.78 36.71
C ARG A 396 3.15 -3.07 37.27
N ARG A 397 3.36 -4.25 37.85
CA ARG A 397 4.67 -4.66 38.36
C ARG A 397 5.68 -4.86 37.23
N LEU A 398 5.26 -5.52 36.15
CA LEU A 398 6.13 -5.75 34.99
C LEU A 398 6.46 -4.46 34.24
N GLY A 399 5.53 -3.50 34.20
CA GLY A 399 5.74 -2.17 33.66
C GLY A 399 6.53 -1.21 34.58
N GLY A 400 7.18 -1.69 35.65
CA GLY A 400 8.04 -0.86 36.51
C GLY A 400 7.33 0.08 37.49
N HIS A 401 6.00 0.00 37.62
CA HIS A 401 5.20 0.89 38.48
C HIS A 401 4.90 0.29 39.88
N GLY A 402 5.65 -0.74 40.27
CA GLY A 402 5.61 -1.34 41.61
C GLY A 402 6.74 -0.84 42.52
N PRO A 403 6.64 -1.04 43.85
CA PRO A 403 7.79 -0.84 44.73
C PRO A 403 8.95 -1.66 44.16
N SER A 404 10.01 -0.96 43.75
CA SER A 404 11.17 -1.53 43.06
C SER A 404 11.57 -2.85 43.70
N TYR A 405 11.60 -3.92 42.91
CA TYR A 405 12.29 -5.16 43.26
C TYR A 405 13.74 -4.77 43.60
N ARG A 406 14.05 -4.68 44.89
CA ARG A 406 15.42 -4.75 45.39
C ARG A 406 15.75 -6.18 45.69
#